data_AF-A0A7C1K3J5-F1
#
_entry.id   AF-A0A7C1K3J5-F1
#
_cell.length_a   1.000
_cell.length_b   1.000
_cell.length_c   1.000
_cell.angle_alpha   90.00
_cell.angle_beta   90.00
_cell.angle_gamma   90.00
#
_symmetry.space_group_name_H-M   'P 1'
#
loop_
_entity.id
_entity.type
_entity.pdbx_description
1 polymer ?
#
loop_
_entity_poly.entity_id
_entity_poly.type
_entity_poly.pdbx_seq_one_letter_code
_entity_poly.pdbx_strand_id
1 'polypeptide(L)'
;APQTVPARFAGRRFYQHNPNITLMRTTPEENQQLGRIIAEKINRSTGPVAVLLPWGGLSMIDSPGGPFWWPEADRALFESLKSHLRSDIPVIEMQCNINDAPFARRCTEVLLELIGRNAPCPSHAAKS
;
A
#
# COMPACT_ATOMS: atom_id res chain seq x y z
N ALA A 1 17.34 7.50 -20.73
CA ALA A 1 15.87 7.54 -20.56
C ALA A 1 15.24 7.52 -21.95
N PRO A 2 14.03 6.95 -22.13
CA PRO A 2 13.29 7.05 -23.38
C PRO A 2 13.09 8.52 -23.81
N GLN A 3 12.99 8.79 -25.11
CA GLN A 3 12.94 10.16 -25.65
C GLN A 3 11.76 10.99 -25.12
N THR A 4 10.65 10.34 -24.75
CA THR A 4 9.45 10.99 -24.21
C THR A 4 9.52 11.28 -22.71
N VAL A 5 10.55 10.80 -22.00
CA VAL A 5 10.71 11.06 -20.57
C VAL A 5 11.39 12.41 -20.36
N PRO A 6 10.80 13.33 -19.56
CA PRO A 6 11.40 14.63 -19.28
C PRO A 6 12.83 14.55 -18.74
N ALA A 7 13.70 15.44 -19.19
CA ALA A 7 15.13 15.45 -18.85
C ALA A 7 15.42 15.48 -17.33
N ARG A 8 14.53 16.10 -16.54
CA ARG A 8 14.63 16.12 -15.06
C ARG A 8 14.60 14.73 -14.41
N PHE A 9 14.15 13.70 -15.12
CA PHE A 9 14.14 12.31 -14.67
C PHE A 9 15.29 11.49 -15.26
N ALA A 10 16.32 12.13 -15.82
CA ALA A 10 17.54 11.44 -16.21
C ALA A 10 18.16 10.69 -15.02
N GLY A 11 18.74 9.51 -15.26
CA GLY A 11 19.36 8.67 -14.23
C GLY A 11 18.38 7.85 -13.36
N ARG A 12 17.06 7.99 -13.57
CA ARG A 12 16.06 7.18 -12.86
C ARG A 12 16.01 5.74 -13.36
N ARG A 13 15.50 4.82 -12.53
CA ARG A 13 15.27 3.42 -12.90
C ARG A 13 13.99 3.32 -13.73
N PHE A 14 14.14 2.88 -14.98
CA PHE A 14 13.03 2.74 -15.92
C PHE A 14 12.79 1.28 -16.27
N TYR A 15 11.54 0.93 -16.51
CA TYR A 15 11.12 -0.35 -17.06
C TYR A 15 10.22 -0.11 -18.28
N GLN A 16 10.61 -0.63 -19.44
CA GLN A 16 9.80 -0.54 -20.64
C GLN A 16 8.72 -1.62 -20.60
N HIS A 17 7.49 -1.23 -20.27
CA HIS A 17 6.38 -2.18 -20.20
C HIS A 17 5.92 -2.59 -21.60
N ASN A 18 5.87 -1.63 -22.54
CA ASN A 18 5.60 -1.86 -23.96
C ASN A 18 6.21 -0.69 -24.79
N PRO A 19 6.10 -0.68 -26.14
CA PRO A 19 6.68 0.38 -26.97
C PRO A 19 6.19 1.80 -26.61
N ASN A 20 4.99 1.93 -26.05
CA ASN A 20 4.35 3.21 -25.75
C ASN A 20 4.40 3.59 -24.25
N ILE A 21 4.75 2.66 -23.36
CA ILE A 21 4.67 2.82 -21.91
C ILE A 21 5.99 2.48 -21.26
N THR A 22 6.57 3.48 -20.58
CA THR A 22 7.72 3.32 -19.70
C THR A 22 7.32 3.63 -18.27
N LEU A 23 7.59 2.71 -17.36
CA LEU A 23 7.42 2.91 -15.93
C LEU A 23 8.71 3.49 -15.33
N MET A 24 8.57 4.34 -14.32
CA MET A 24 9.68 4.92 -13.56
C MET A 24 9.55 4.50 -12.10
N ARG A 25 10.58 3.89 -11.52
CA ARG A 25 10.57 3.50 -10.11
C ARG A 25 10.69 4.73 -9.22
N THR A 26 9.81 4.83 -8.22
CA THR A 26 9.87 5.86 -7.18
C THR A 26 11.12 5.70 -6.31
N THR A 27 11.71 6.81 -5.86
CA THR A 27 12.88 6.78 -4.96
C THR A 27 12.46 6.62 -3.49
N PRO A 28 13.38 6.30 -2.56
CA PRO A 28 13.08 6.33 -1.13
C PRO A 28 12.50 7.66 -0.64
N GLU A 29 13.01 8.80 -1.11
CA GLU A 29 12.53 10.14 -0.74
C GLU A 29 11.10 10.37 -1.24
N GLU A 30 10.82 9.99 -2.49
CA GLU A 30 9.46 10.05 -3.05
C GLU A 30 8.52 9.12 -2.28
N ASN A 31 8.98 7.92 -1.90
CA ASN A 31 8.19 6.97 -1.11
C ASN A 31 7.93 7.48 0.32
N GLN A 32 8.88 8.16 0.95
CA GLN A 32 8.66 8.83 2.23
C GLN A 32 7.55 9.88 2.10
N GLN A 33 7.58 10.71 1.05
CA GLN A 33 6.53 11.69 0.79
C GLN A 33 5.18 11.02 0.52
N LEU A 34 5.16 9.93 -0.25
CA LEU A 34 3.95 9.15 -0.52
C LEU A 34 3.37 8.56 0.76
N GLY A 35 4.20 8.02 1.66
CA GLY A 35 3.75 7.45 2.93
C GLY A 35 3.03 8.47 3.79
N ARG A 36 3.59 9.69 3.88
CA ARG A 36 2.95 10.81 4.57
C ARG A 36 1.61 11.18 3.94
N ILE A 37 1.56 11.35 2.60
CA ILE A 37 0.33 11.72 1.89
C ILE A 37 -0.77 10.66 2.07
N ILE A 38 -0.40 9.37 2.04
CA ILE A 38 -1.34 8.27 2.25
C ILE A 38 -1.89 8.30 3.67
N ALA A 39 -1.02 8.41 4.68
CA ALA A 39 -1.43 8.51 6.08
C ALA A 39 -2.35 9.70 6.33
N GLU A 40 -2.01 10.89 5.82
CA GLU A 40 -2.84 12.11 5.92
C GLU A 40 -4.26 11.87 5.35
N LYS A 41 -4.38 11.15 4.24
CA LYS A 41 -5.70 10.82 3.66
C LYS A 41 -6.47 9.81 4.51
N ILE A 42 -5.79 8.76 4.97
CA ILE A 42 -6.39 7.70 5.80
C ILE A 42 -6.88 8.25 7.14
N ASN A 43 -6.12 9.17 7.76
CA ASN A 43 -6.45 9.80 9.03
C ASN A 43 -7.77 10.58 9.03
N ARG A 44 -8.28 10.96 7.85
CA ARG A 44 -9.57 11.64 7.68
C ARG A 44 -10.76 10.67 7.63
N SER A 45 -10.52 9.36 7.65
CA SER A 45 -11.61 8.38 7.68
C SER A 45 -12.45 8.56 8.96
N THR A 46 -13.76 8.69 8.76
CA THR A 46 -14.76 8.70 9.83
C THR A 46 -15.36 7.32 10.09
N GLY A 47 -15.11 6.34 9.20
CA GLY A 47 -15.49 4.95 9.36
C GLY A 47 -14.32 4.04 9.76
N PRO A 48 -14.59 2.76 10.08
CA PRO A 48 -13.56 1.77 10.37
C PRO A 48 -12.55 1.67 9.22
N VAL A 49 -11.27 1.67 9.56
CA VAL A 49 -10.16 1.60 8.60
C VAL A 49 -9.01 0.78 9.18
N ALA A 50 -8.30 0.07 8.32
CA ALA A 50 -7.08 -0.65 8.64
C ALA A 50 -6.10 -0.55 7.46
N VAL A 51 -4.80 -0.73 7.73
CA VAL A 51 -3.73 -0.70 6.74
C VAL A 51 -3.03 -2.05 6.71
N LEU A 52 -2.83 -2.61 5.52
CA LEU A 52 -2.08 -3.86 5.32
C LEU A 52 -0.82 -3.56 4.51
N LEU A 53 0.35 -4.03 4.96
CA LEU A 53 1.64 -3.76 4.34
C LEU A 53 2.32 -5.07 3.86
N PRO A 54 2.50 -5.29 2.55
CA PRO A 54 3.18 -6.46 2.00
C PRO A 54 4.70 -6.24 1.90
N TRP A 55 5.46 -6.85 2.81
CA TRP A 55 6.92 -6.73 2.85
C TRP A 55 7.65 -7.51 1.75
N GLY A 56 6.96 -8.39 1.01
CA GLY A 56 7.50 -9.07 -0.17
C GLY A 56 7.40 -8.26 -1.46
N GLY A 57 6.94 -7.00 -1.38
CA GLY A 57 6.92 -6.04 -2.48
C GLY A 57 5.53 -5.59 -2.94
N LEU A 58 5.47 -4.43 -3.59
CA LEU A 58 4.24 -3.69 -3.86
C LEU A 58 3.68 -3.85 -5.27
N SER A 59 4.36 -4.61 -6.13
CA SER A 59 3.87 -4.91 -7.48
C SER A 59 4.51 -6.18 -8.03
N MET A 60 4.05 -6.65 -9.19
CA MET A 60 4.64 -7.83 -9.84
C MET A 60 6.13 -7.63 -10.14
N ILE A 61 6.52 -6.42 -10.57
CA ILE A 61 7.89 -6.08 -10.94
C ILE A 61 8.73 -5.54 -9.76
N ASP A 62 8.09 -5.35 -8.62
CA ASP A 62 8.69 -4.97 -7.35
C ASP A 62 8.58 -6.17 -6.40
N SER A 63 9.44 -7.14 -6.64
CA SER A 63 9.53 -8.43 -5.95
C SER A 63 10.99 -8.89 -6.02
N PRO A 64 11.49 -9.76 -5.12
CA PRO A 64 12.88 -10.20 -5.14
C PRO A 64 13.37 -10.62 -6.55
N GLY A 65 14.40 -9.95 -7.05
CA GLY A 65 14.96 -10.17 -8.40
C GLY A 65 14.25 -9.42 -9.54
N GLY A 66 13.13 -8.76 -9.26
CA GLY A 66 12.40 -7.91 -10.21
C GLY A 66 13.10 -6.57 -10.48
N PRO A 67 12.80 -5.91 -11.61
CA PRO A 67 13.51 -4.70 -12.05
C PRO A 67 13.27 -3.50 -11.12
N PHE A 68 12.17 -3.48 -10.37
CA PHE A 68 11.83 -2.42 -9.43
C PHE A 68 12.11 -2.79 -7.98
N TRP A 69 12.61 -4.00 -7.71
CA TRP A 69 12.96 -4.44 -6.36
C TRP A 69 13.90 -3.46 -5.69
N TRP A 70 13.39 -2.81 -4.64
CA TRP A 70 14.17 -1.84 -3.88
C TRP A 70 13.64 -1.78 -2.43
N PRO A 71 14.11 -2.68 -1.55
CA PRO A 71 13.61 -2.80 -0.17
C PRO A 71 13.68 -1.50 0.62
N GLU A 72 14.70 -0.67 0.38
CA GLU A 72 14.85 0.62 1.04
C GLU A 72 13.75 1.62 0.64
N ALA A 73 13.26 1.55 -0.61
CA ALA A 73 12.17 2.39 -1.07
C ALA A 73 10.83 1.97 -0.43
N ASP A 74 10.57 0.66 -0.32
CA ASP A 74 9.37 0.12 0.33
C ASP A 74 9.39 0.42 1.84
N ARG A 75 10.56 0.26 2.49
CA ARG A 75 10.74 0.63 3.90
C ARG A 75 10.46 2.11 4.12
N ALA A 76 10.99 3.01 3.27
CA ALA A 76 10.73 4.45 3.38
C ALA A 76 9.24 4.78 3.27
N LEU A 77 8.50 4.09 2.38
CA LEU A 77 7.04 4.21 2.29
C LEU A 77 6.37 3.78 3.59
N PHE A 78 6.67 2.58 4.07
CA PHE A 78 5.99 1.96 5.20
C PHE A 78 6.28 2.66 6.53
N GLU A 79 7.53 3.04 6.79
CA GLU A 79 7.90 3.78 8.00
C GLU A 79 7.30 5.20 8.01
N SER A 80 7.31 5.89 6.86
CA SER A 80 6.67 7.20 6.76
C SER A 80 5.16 7.11 6.94
N LEU A 81 4.51 6.11 6.34
CA LEU A 81 3.08 5.87 6.54
C LEU A 81 2.78 5.63 8.02
N LYS A 82 3.47 4.68 8.66
CA LYS A 82 3.24 4.34 10.07
C LYS A 82 3.45 5.51 11.02
N SER A 83 4.50 6.31 10.81
CA SER A 83 4.83 7.45 11.68
C SER A 83 3.83 8.60 11.60
N HIS A 84 3.10 8.74 10.48
CA HIS A 84 2.10 9.79 10.29
C HIS A 84 0.66 9.29 10.48
N LEU A 85 0.45 7.98 10.68
CA LEU A 85 -0.87 7.37 10.85
C LEU A 85 -1.40 7.64 12.27
N ARG A 86 -2.71 7.89 12.42
CA ARG A 86 -3.31 7.94 13.76
C ARG A 86 -3.08 6.60 14.46
N SER A 87 -2.78 6.64 15.76
CA SER A 87 -2.42 5.45 16.54
C SER A 87 -3.58 4.46 16.73
N ASP A 88 -4.83 4.86 16.51
CA ASP A 88 -6.01 3.99 16.61
C ASP A 88 -6.22 3.09 15.38
N ILE A 89 -5.54 3.38 14.26
CA ILE A 89 -5.72 2.65 13.01
C ILE A 89 -4.84 1.39 13.02
N PRO A 90 -5.41 0.18 12.92
CA PRO A 90 -4.63 -1.06 12.89
C PRO A 90 -3.72 -1.11 11.66
N VAL A 91 -2.46 -1.47 11.89
CA VAL A 91 -1.48 -1.77 10.84
C VAL A 91 -1.14 -3.26 10.91
N ILE A 92 -1.35 -3.97 9.80
CA ILE A 92 -1.12 -5.40 9.66
C ILE A 92 0.03 -5.60 8.68
N GLU A 93 1.15 -6.09 9.18
CA GLU A 93 2.33 -6.33 8.37
C GLU A 93 2.43 -7.80 7.97
N MET A 94 2.72 -8.07 6.70
CA MET A 94 2.75 -9.43 6.15
C MET A 94 4.04 -9.69 5.37
N GLN A 95 4.68 -10.83 5.62
CA GLN A 95 5.89 -11.27 4.91
C GLN A 95 5.53 -11.99 3.61
N CYS A 96 4.87 -11.27 2.70
CA CYS A 96 4.48 -11.75 1.37
C CYS A 96 4.40 -10.59 0.37
N ASN A 97 4.42 -10.90 -0.93
CA ASN A 97 4.19 -9.93 -1.99
C ASN A 97 2.69 -9.57 -2.06
N ILE A 98 2.37 -8.36 -2.53
CA ILE A 98 0.99 -7.92 -2.73
C ILE A 98 0.18 -8.86 -3.63
N ASN A 99 0.83 -9.56 -4.57
CA ASN A 99 0.19 -10.47 -5.52
C ASN A 99 0.04 -11.90 -4.96
N ASP A 100 0.57 -12.20 -3.78
CA ASP A 100 0.47 -13.53 -3.21
C ASP A 100 -0.94 -13.78 -2.66
N ALA A 101 -1.46 -15.00 -2.86
CA ALA A 101 -2.79 -15.38 -2.41
C ALA A 101 -3.06 -15.13 -0.90
N PRO A 102 -2.09 -15.34 0.02
CA PRO A 102 -2.27 -14.98 1.43
C PRO A 102 -2.55 -13.49 1.65
N PHE A 103 -1.94 -12.58 0.89
CA PHE A 103 -2.18 -11.14 1.02
C PHE A 103 -3.61 -10.79 0.62
N ALA A 104 -4.04 -11.26 -0.56
CA ALA A 104 -5.39 -11.04 -1.07
C ALA A 104 -6.47 -11.60 -0.14
N ARG A 105 -6.24 -12.80 0.42
CA ARG A 105 -7.12 -13.40 1.43
C ARG A 105 -7.23 -12.50 2.66
N ARG A 106 -6.10 -12.03 3.19
CA ARG A 106 -6.11 -11.19 4.40
C ARG A 106 -6.78 -9.85 4.16
N CYS A 107 -6.61 -9.23 3.01
CA CYS A 107 -7.37 -8.03 2.63
C CYS A 107 -8.88 -8.26 2.69
N THR A 108 -9.34 -9.41 2.19
CA THR A 108 -10.78 -9.76 2.15
C THR A 108 -11.34 -10.00 3.55
N GLU A 109 -10.62 -10.77 4.37
CA GLU A 109 -11.00 -11.01 5.77
C GLU A 109 -11.13 -9.70 6.54
N VAL A 110 -10.11 -8.85 6.48
CA VAL A 110 -10.11 -7.56 7.19
C VAL A 110 -11.25 -6.66 6.69
N LEU A 111 -11.51 -6.62 5.39
CA LEU A 111 -12.63 -5.85 4.86
C LEU A 111 -13.97 -6.35 5.41
N LEU A 112 -14.20 -7.67 5.43
CA LEU A 112 -15.43 -8.24 5.98
C LEU A 112 -15.58 -7.95 7.48
N GLU A 113 -14.49 -7.99 8.25
CA GLU A 113 -14.48 -7.60 9.66
C GLU A 113 -14.88 -6.11 9.83
N LEU A 114 -14.33 -5.21 9.02
CA LEU A 114 -14.65 -3.78 9.08
C LEU A 114 -16.11 -3.48 8.70
N ILE A 115 -16.64 -4.19 7.69
CA ILE A 115 -18.06 -4.07 7.29
C ILE A 115 -18.97 -4.63 8.38
N GLY A 116 -18.66 -5.79 8.94
CA GLY A 116 -19.44 -6.44 9.99
C GLY A 116 -19.55 -5.61 11.27
N ARG A 117 -18.53 -4.82 11.60
CA ARG A 117 -18.55 -3.88 12.74
C ARG A 117 -19.54 -2.72 12.58
N ASN A 118 -19.93 -2.41 11.35
CA ASN A 118 -20.92 -1.37 11.04
C ASN A 118 -22.35 -1.91 10.90
N ALA A 119 -22.58 -3.22 11.05
CA ALA A 119 -23.93 -3.74 11.10
C ALA A 119 -24.62 -3.25 12.39
N PRO A 120 -25.82 -2.62 12.33
CA PRO A 120 -26.56 -2.33 13.54
C PRO A 120 -26.75 -3.62 14.33
N CYS A 121 -26.42 -3.59 15.62
CA CYS A 121 -26.66 -4.72 16.53
C CYS A 121 -28.12 -5.17 16.34
N PRO A 122 -28.41 -6.43 15.95
CA PRO A 122 -29.78 -6.88 15.88
C PRO A 122 -30.34 -6.81 17.30
N SER A 123 -31.22 -5.82 17.54
CA SER A 123 -31.99 -5.73 18.77
C SER A 123 -32.81 -7.00 18.86
N HIS A 124 -32.34 -7.96 19.65
CA HIS A 124 -33.17 -9.07 20.07
C HIS A 124 -34.19 -8.49 21.03
N ALA A 125 -35.29 -8.00 20.48
CA ALA A 125 -36.49 -7.75 21.24
C ALA A 125 -36.90 -9.09 21.86
N ALA A 126 -36.64 -9.22 23.15
CA ALA A 126 -37.28 -10.24 23.97
C ALA A 126 -38.80 -10.06 23.78
N LYS A 127 -39.44 -11.06 23.18
CA LYS A 127 -40.89 -11.21 23.26
C LYS A 127 -41.17 -12.23 24.35
N SER A 128 -41.73 -11.67 25.42
CA SER A 128 -42.55 -12.27 26.48
C SER A 128 -43.48 -13.37 26.00
#